data_AF-A0A914LIV4-F1
#
_entry.id   AF-A0A914LIV4-F1
#
_cell.length_a   1.000
_cell.length_b   1.000
_cell.length_c   1.000
_cell.angle_alpha   90.00
_cell.angle_beta   90.00
_cell.angle_gamma   90.00
#
_symmetry.space_group_name_H-M   'P 1'
#
loop_
_entity.id
_entity.type
_entity.pdbx_description
1 polymer ?
#
loop_
_entity_poly.entity_id
_entity_poly.type
_entity_poly.pdbx_seq_one_letter_code
_entity_poly.pdbx_strand_id
1 'polypeptide(L)'
;MRRKRRALKVARQYLQKQEAQVSKWHLYKVEASRRGNQAWRWAKNLSIYLIPWESKIKQIESNFGSVVSSFFIFLRWVLGMNVANSLLVMAFVVVPEWLADSKNDIGRFNRTRHIKAMPTKVAVHADELNTVLDFGVDL
;
A
#
# COMPACT_ATOMS: atom_id res chain seq x y z
N MET A 1 3.38 -9.90 -48.08
CA MET A 1 4.06 -9.36 -46.87
C MET A 1 4.53 -7.89 -46.97
N ARG A 2 5.05 -7.41 -48.11
CA ARG A 2 5.62 -6.04 -48.22
C ARG A 2 4.61 -4.88 -48.04
N ARG A 3 3.35 -5.04 -48.47
CA ARG A 3 2.30 -4.00 -48.35
C ARG A 3 1.92 -3.69 -46.89
N LYS A 4 1.74 -4.72 -46.06
CA LYS A 4 1.45 -4.57 -44.62
C LYS A 4 2.55 -3.82 -43.86
N ARG A 5 3.82 -4.07 -44.21
CA ARG A 5 4.98 -3.37 -43.62
C ARG A 5 4.99 -1.87 -43.95
N ARG A 6 4.61 -1.49 -45.18
CA ARG A 6 4.50 -0.07 -45.57
C ARG A 6 3.37 0.64 -44.83
N ALA A 7 2.20 0.00 -44.72
CA ALA A 7 1.05 0.53 -43.99
C ALA A 7 1.39 0.78 -42.51
N LEU A 8 2.05 -0.18 -41.85
CA LEU A 8 2.53 0.00 -40.47
C LEU A 8 3.53 1.16 -40.35
N LYS A 9 4.46 1.31 -41.30
CA LYS A 9 5.46 2.39 -41.28
C LYS A 9 4.79 3.77 -41.39
N VAL A 10 3.79 3.89 -42.26
CA VAL A 10 2.99 5.11 -42.45
C VAL A 10 2.18 5.42 -41.19
N ALA A 11 1.45 4.43 -40.64
CA ALA A 11 0.69 4.61 -39.40
C ALA A 11 1.58 5.06 -38.23
N ARG A 12 2.80 4.49 -38.13
CA ARG A 12 3.79 4.88 -37.11
C ARG A 12 4.27 6.32 -37.28
N GLN A 13 4.47 6.78 -38.51
CA GLN A 13 4.83 8.17 -38.81
C GLN A 13 3.69 9.15 -38.46
N TYR A 14 2.43 8.78 -38.74
CA TYR A 14 1.27 9.56 -38.33
C TYR A 14 1.16 9.66 -36.81
N LEU A 15 1.35 8.55 -36.09
CA LEU A 15 1.37 8.54 -34.62
C LEU A 15 2.51 9.40 -34.05
N GLN A 16 3.73 9.30 -34.58
CA GLN A 16 4.86 10.13 -34.14
C GLN A 16 4.61 11.63 -34.35
N LYS A 17 3.97 12.02 -35.46
CA LYS A 17 3.58 13.43 -35.68
C LYS A 17 2.53 13.90 -34.66
N GLN A 18 1.59 13.04 -34.28
CA GLN A 18 0.60 13.36 -33.25
C GLN A 18 1.20 13.39 -31.84
N GLU A 19 2.05 12.42 -31.48
CA GLU A 19 2.79 12.36 -30.22
C GLU A 19 3.72 13.56 -30.03
N ALA A 20 4.31 14.08 -31.11
CA ALA A 20 5.15 15.29 -31.06
C ALA A 20 4.34 16.58 -30.84
N GLN A 21 3.06 16.61 -31.22
CA GLN A 21 2.18 17.77 -31.04
C GLN A 21 1.51 17.83 -29.65
N VAL A 22 1.43 16.71 -28.94
CA VAL A 22 0.90 16.71 -27.56
C VAL A 22 1.97 17.17 -26.58
N SER A 23 1.64 18.21 -25.81
CA SER A 23 2.46 18.69 -24.72
C SER A 23 2.72 17.57 -23.70
N LYS A 24 3.99 17.36 -23.35
CA LYS A 24 4.41 16.40 -22.31
C LYS A 24 3.66 16.62 -20.97
N TRP A 25 3.32 17.87 -20.65
CA TRP A 25 2.51 18.23 -19.48
C TRP A 25 1.08 17.70 -19.57
N HIS A 26 0.48 17.72 -20.76
CA HIS A 26 -0.86 17.21 -20.97
C HIS A 26 -0.88 15.69 -20.80
N LEU A 27 0.12 14.98 -21.34
CA LEU A 27 0.27 13.54 -21.16
C LEU A 27 0.44 13.16 -19.67
N TYR A 28 1.33 13.87 -18.95
CA TYR A 28 1.52 13.63 -17.52
C TYR A 28 0.24 13.86 -16.71
N LYS A 29 -0.50 14.94 -17.01
CA LYS A 29 -1.77 15.25 -16.35
C LYS A 29 -2.83 14.18 -16.62
N VAL A 30 -2.95 13.73 -17.87
CA VAL A 30 -3.89 12.69 -18.27
C VAL A 30 -3.55 11.37 -17.58
N GLU A 31 -2.26 11.01 -17.49
CA GLU A 31 -1.84 9.79 -16.83
C GLU A 31 -2.01 9.84 -15.30
N ALA A 32 -1.72 10.98 -14.68
CA ALA A 32 -1.99 11.21 -13.26
C ALA A 32 -3.48 11.11 -12.95
N SER A 33 -4.33 11.74 -13.77
CA SER A 33 -5.80 11.67 -13.63
C SER A 33 -6.32 10.25 -13.82
N ARG A 34 -5.79 9.50 -14.78
CA ARG A 34 -6.14 8.09 -15.01
C ARG A 34 -5.78 7.22 -13.81
N ARG A 35 -4.56 7.36 -13.27
CA ARG A 35 -4.12 6.63 -12.06
C ARG A 35 -4.94 7.02 -10.84
N GLY A 36 -5.25 8.30 -10.66
CA GLY A 36 -6.12 8.78 -9.59
C GLY A 36 -7.54 8.19 -9.67
N ASN A 37 -8.16 8.21 -10.85
CA ASN A 37 -9.48 7.59 -11.05
C ASN A 37 -9.45 6.08 -10.81
N GLN A 38 -8.36 5.40 -11.17
CA GLN A 38 -8.22 3.99 -10.87
C GLN A 38 -8.12 3.78 -9.36
N ALA A 39 -7.23 4.49 -8.66
CA ALA A 39 -7.11 4.44 -7.20
C ALA A 39 -8.44 4.73 -6.49
N TRP A 40 -9.22 5.70 -6.97
CA TRP A 40 -10.55 6.00 -6.45
C TRP A 40 -11.54 4.85 -6.60
N ARG A 41 -11.52 4.14 -7.74
CA ARG A 41 -12.32 2.93 -7.94
C ARG A 41 -11.92 1.82 -6.99
N TRP A 42 -10.61 1.62 -6.78
CA TRP A 42 -10.11 0.65 -5.81
C TRP A 42 -10.55 1.02 -4.39
N ALA A 43 -10.44 2.29 -3.98
CA ALA A 43 -10.90 2.78 -2.68
C ALA A 43 -12.42 2.60 -2.50
N LYS A 44 -13.21 2.89 -3.54
CA LYS A 44 -14.67 2.65 -3.53
C LYS A 44 -15.01 1.18 -3.37
N ASN A 45 -14.30 0.30 -4.08
CA ASN A 45 -14.47 -1.15 -3.94
C ASN A 45 -14.09 -1.59 -2.53
N LEU A 46 -12.99 -1.10 -1.98
CA LEU A 46 -12.54 -1.35 -0.61
C LEU A 46 -13.58 -0.88 0.41
N SER A 47 -14.17 0.30 0.20
CA SER A 47 -15.28 0.81 1.02
C SER A 47 -16.52 -0.08 0.96
N ILE A 48 -16.83 -0.70 -0.19
CA ILE A 48 -17.92 -1.67 -0.31
C ILE A 48 -17.58 -2.95 0.47
N TYR A 49 -16.32 -3.41 0.41
CA TYR A 49 -15.82 -4.49 1.27
C TYR A 49 -15.66 -4.10 2.74
N LEU A 50 -15.84 -2.82 3.10
CA LEU A 50 -15.96 -2.33 4.49
C LEU A 50 -17.43 -2.22 4.95
N ILE A 51 -18.39 -2.70 4.17
CA ILE A 51 -19.81 -2.89 4.55
C ILE A 51 -20.18 -4.32 5.07
N PRO A 52 -19.37 -5.40 4.96
CA PRO A 52 -19.84 -6.78 5.15
C PRO A 52 -20.24 -7.13 6.59
N TRP A 53 -20.04 -6.21 7.53
CA TRP A 53 -20.37 -6.36 8.94
C TRP A 53 -21.66 -5.63 9.35
N GLU A 54 -22.25 -4.76 8.53
CA GLU A 54 -23.48 -4.05 8.95
C GLU A 54 -24.67 -4.98 9.11
N SER A 55 -24.83 -5.92 8.18
CA SER A 55 -25.87 -6.95 8.27
C SER A 55 -25.64 -7.86 9.50
N LYS A 56 -24.39 -8.15 9.84
CA LYS A 56 -24.04 -8.97 11.02
C LYS A 56 -24.30 -8.23 12.33
N ILE A 57 -23.95 -6.94 12.43
CA ILE A 57 -24.24 -6.11 13.60
C ILE A 57 -25.76 -5.98 13.81
N LYS A 58 -26.53 -5.75 12.75
CA LYS A 58 -28.01 -5.70 12.81
C LYS A 58 -28.64 -7.04 13.23
N GLN A 59 -28.07 -8.16 12.80
CA GLN A 59 -28.51 -9.48 13.22
C GLN A 59 -28.25 -9.73 14.72
N ILE A 60 -27.12 -9.25 15.24
CA ILE A 60 -26.79 -9.33 16.67
C ILE A 60 -27.73 -8.42 17.48
N GLU A 61 -28.02 -7.22 16.99
CA GLU A 61 -28.98 -6.30 17.61
C GLU A 61 -30.38 -6.91 17.72
N SER A 62 -30.84 -7.61 16.66
CA SER A 62 -32.14 -8.29 16.67
C SER A 62 -32.20 -9.45 17.68
N ASN A 63 -31.09 -10.12 17.97
CA ASN A 63 -31.05 -11.29 18.87
C ASN A 63 -30.77 -10.92 20.33
N PHE A 64 -29.93 -9.90 20.57
CA PHE A 64 -29.40 -9.56 21.89
C PHE A 64 -29.78 -8.15 22.37
N GLY A 65 -30.41 -7.33 21.52
CA GLY A 65 -30.80 -5.96 21.84
C GLY A 65 -29.71 -4.92 21.61
N SER A 66 -30.04 -3.66 21.87
CA SER A 66 -29.19 -2.51 21.51
C SER A 66 -27.90 -2.41 22.34
N VAL A 67 -27.91 -2.87 23.59
CA VAL A 67 -26.74 -2.80 24.50
C VAL A 67 -25.57 -3.59 23.91
N VAL A 68 -25.80 -4.84 23.53
CA VAL A 68 -24.75 -5.69 22.94
C VAL A 68 -24.34 -5.17 21.55
N SER A 69 -25.28 -4.63 20.77
CA SER A 69 -24.98 -4.02 19.45
C SER A 69 -24.03 -2.82 19.56
N SER A 70 -24.22 -1.96 20.58
CA SER A 70 -23.41 -0.76 20.79
C SER A 70 -21.91 -1.07 21.02
N PHE A 71 -21.58 -2.20 21.65
CA PHE A 71 -20.20 -2.67 21.81
C PHE A 71 -19.53 -2.94 20.46
N PHE A 72 -20.22 -3.63 19.54
CA PHE A 72 -19.68 -3.93 18.22
C PHE A 72 -19.55 -2.68 17.34
N ILE A 73 -20.45 -1.71 17.49
CA ILE A 73 -20.35 -0.41 16.81
C ILE A 73 -19.10 0.34 17.29
N PHE A 74 -18.86 0.36 18.61
CA PHE A 74 -17.63 0.95 19.16
C PHE A 74 -16.38 0.25 18.63
N LEU A 75 -16.35 -1.09 18.64
CA LEU A 75 -15.23 -1.88 18.14
C LEU A 75 -14.94 -1.59 16.66
N ARG A 76 -15.98 -1.41 15.84
CA ARG A 76 -15.83 -1.03 14.43
C ARG A 76 -15.13 0.31 14.28
N TRP A 77 -15.51 1.31 15.08
CA TRP A 77 -14.88 2.63 15.05
C TRP A 77 -13.44 2.59 15.55
N VAL A 78 -13.15 1.85 16.63
CA VAL A 78 -11.78 1.67 17.13
C VAL A 78 -10.89 0.98 16.09
N LEU A 79 -11.38 -0.09 15.46
CA LEU A 79 -10.66 -0.75 14.37
C LEU A 79 -10.42 0.20 13.20
N GLY A 80 -11.44 0.97 12.80
CA GLY A 80 -11.32 1.98 11.76
C GLY A 80 -10.27 3.04 12.07
N MET A 81 -10.24 3.54 13.31
CA MET A 81 -9.25 4.50 13.78
C MET A 81 -7.84 3.90 13.80
N ASN A 82 -7.69 2.65 14.21
CA ASN A 82 -6.40 1.95 14.17
C ASN A 82 -5.88 1.77 12.75
N VAL A 83 -6.75 1.40 11.80
CA VAL A 83 -6.37 1.29 10.38
C VAL A 83 -5.98 2.68 9.84
N ALA A 84 -6.76 3.72 10.16
CA ALA A 84 -6.44 5.08 9.75
C ALA A 84 -5.09 5.55 10.31
N ASN A 85 -4.81 5.27 11.59
CA ASN A 85 -3.54 5.59 12.22
C ASN A 85 -2.37 4.85 11.57
N SER A 86 -2.53 3.55 11.31
CA SER A 86 -1.53 2.74 10.59
C SER A 86 -1.25 3.29 9.18
N LEU A 87 -2.28 3.71 8.45
CA LEU A 87 -2.11 4.36 7.15
C LEU A 87 -1.39 5.71 7.25
N LEU A 88 -1.67 6.48 8.30
CA LEU A 88 -0.97 7.73 8.60
C LEU A 88 0.53 7.50 8.83
N VAL A 89 0.88 6.56 9.71
CA VAL A 89 2.27 6.18 9.97
C VAL A 89 2.93 5.63 8.71
N MET A 90 2.24 4.79 7.95
CA MET A 90 2.76 4.24 6.69
C MET A 90 3.06 5.36 5.69
N ALA A 91 2.15 6.32 5.52
CA ALA A 91 2.30 7.40 4.54
C ALA A 91 3.38 8.42 4.93
N PHE A 92 3.50 8.77 6.22
CA PHE A 92 4.41 9.84 6.67
C PHE A 92 5.74 9.35 7.23
N VAL A 93 5.81 8.14 7.78
CA VAL A 93 7.04 7.59 8.36
C VAL A 93 7.65 6.59 7.40
N VAL A 94 6.89 5.55 7.03
CA VAL A 94 7.43 4.41 6.26
C VAL A 94 7.77 4.83 4.82
N VAL A 95 6.89 5.53 4.12
CA VAL A 95 7.13 5.94 2.72
C VAL A 95 8.34 6.86 2.58
N PRO A 96 8.51 7.93 3.39
CA PRO A 96 9.70 8.78 3.30
C PRO A 96 10.97 8.05 3.72
N GLU A 97 10.91 7.17 4.72
CA GLU A 97 12.06 6.35 5.10
C GLU A 97 12.49 5.42 3.96
N TRP A 98 11.52 4.74 3.34
CA TRP A 98 11.77 3.83 2.22
C TRP A 98 12.35 4.55 0.99
N LEU A 99 11.83 5.74 0.68
CA LEU A 99 12.36 6.57 -0.41
C LEU A 99 13.77 7.08 -0.09
N ALA A 100 14.07 7.39 1.17
CA ALA A 100 15.40 7.78 1.61
C ALA A 100 16.40 6.61 1.52
N ASP A 101 15.99 5.39 1.90
CA ASP A 101 16.80 4.18 1.76
C ASP A 101 17.06 3.82 0.29
N SER A 102 16.06 4.01 -0.58
CA SER A 102 16.17 3.72 -2.02
C SER A 102 17.22 4.57 -2.74
N LYS A 103 17.55 5.75 -2.18
CA LYS A 103 18.62 6.61 -2.70
C LYS A 103 20.03 6.08 -2.41
N ASN A 104 20.14 5.05 -1.56
CA ASN A 104 21.36 4.32 -1.22
C ASN A 104 22.56 5.22 -0.88
N ASP A 105 22.30 6.28 -0.12
CA ASP A 105 23.33 7.20 0.35
C ASP A 105 24.26 6.49 1.35
N ILE A 106 25.53 6.36 0.96
CA ILE A 106 26.58 5.66 1.73
C ILE A 106 26.76 6.28 3.12
N GLY A 107 26.63 7.61 3.23
CA GLY A 107 26.78 8.32 4.51
C GLY A 107 25.67 7.96 5.50
N ARG A 108 24.43 7.92 5.03
CA ARG A 108 23.26 7.49 5.83
C ARG A 108 23.36 6.00 6.17
N PHE A 109 23.69 5.15 5.20
CA PHE A 109 23.80 3.70 5.39
C PHE A 109 24.74 3.35 6.54
N ASN A 110 25.96 3.92 6.55
CA ASN A 110 26.93 3.66 7.61
C ASN A 110 26.43 4.10 9.00
N ARG A 111 25.69 5.22 9.07
CA ARG A 111 25.13 5.73 10.33
C ARG A 111 24.00 4.85 10.87
N THR A 112 23.14 4.30 10.01
CA THR A 112 21.98 3.48 10.41
C THR A 112 22.25 1.98 10.45
N ARG A 113 23.40 1.51 9.95
CA ARG A 113 23.73 0.09 9.80
C ARG A 113 23.60 -0.71 11.10
N HIS A 114 24.02 -0.15 12.23
CA HIS A 114 23.97 -0.81 13.54
C HIS A 114 22.55 -1.05 14.06
N ILE A 115 21.55 -0.31 13.55
CA ILE A 115 20.13 -0.45 13.93
C ILE A 115 19.41 -1.38 12.96
N LYS A 116 19.77 -1.33 11.67
CA LYS A 116 19.08 -2.05 10.59
C LYS A 116 19.61 -3.46 10.35
N ALA A 117 20.90 -3.70 10.60
CA ALA A 117 21.52 -5.00 10.35
C ALA A 117 21.45 -5.87 11.62
N MET A 118 20.81 -7.03 11.51
CA MET A 118 20.80 -8.02 12.58
C MET A 118 22.21 -8.57 12.81
N PRO A 119 22.68 -8.69 14.07
CA PRO A 119 23.95 -9.33 14.38
C PRO A 119 23.98 -10.77 13.89
N THR A 120 25.10 -11.19 13.29
CA THR A 120 25.25 -12.53 12.68
C THR A 120 24.99 -13.68 13.67
N LYS A 121 25.35 -13.50 14.94
CA LYS A 121 25.08 -14.46 16.02
C LYS A 121 23.59 -14.69 16.28
N VAL A 122 22.76 -13.67 16.12
CA VAL A 122 21.31 -13.74 16.33
C VAL A 122 20.61 -14.25 15.08
N ALA A 123 21.14 -13.89 13.90
CA ALA A 123 20.58 -14.30 12.62
C ALA A 123 20.54 -15.83 12.41
N VAL A 124 21.47 -16.58 13.02
CA VAL A 124 21.50 -18.05 12.93
C VAL A 124 20.29 -18.68 13.64
N HIS A 125 19.89 -18.11 14.76
CA HIS A 125 18.79 -18.64 15.58
C HIS A 125 17.45 -18.00 15.23
N ALA A 126 17.43 -16.93 14.43
CA ALA A 126 16.22 -16.16 14.14
C ALA A 126 15.07 -16.96 13.49
N ASP A 127 15.40 -18.06 12.81
CA ASP A 127 14.40 -18.94 12.17
C ASP A 127 13.88 -20.05 13.10
N GLU A 128 14.47 -20.21 14.29
CA GLU A 128 14.08 -21.23 15.24
C GLU A 128 12.83 -20.80 16.02
N LEU A 129 11.80 -21.66 16.05
CA LEU A 129 10.59 -21.42 16.86
C LEU A 129 10.89 -21.25 18.36
N ASN A 130 12.04 -21.77 18.83
CA ASN A 130 12.49 -21.62 20.20
C ASN A 130 12.75 -20.14 20.56
N THR A 131 13.11 -19.29 19.58
CA THR A 131 13.31 -17.85 19.82
C THR A 131 12.04 -17.10 20.20
N VAL A 132 10.85 -17.62 19.88
CA VAL A 132 9.56 -17.01 20.27
C VAL A 132 9.34 -17.10 21.78
N LEU A 133 9.92 -18.14 22.41
CA LEU A 133 9.83 -18.38 23.85
C LEU A 133 11.13 -18.09 24.59
N ASP A 134 12.20 -17.71 23.87
CA ASP A 134 13.44 -17.23 24.44
C ASP A 134 13.29 -15.76 24.84
N PHE A 135 12.85 -15.55 26.08
CA PHE A 135 12.69 -14.21 26.66
C PHE A 135 14.01 -13.65 27.21
N GLY A 136 15.16 -14.28 26.93
CA GLY A 136 16.47 -13.86 27.44
C GLY A 136 16.56 -13.94 28.97
N VAL A 137 15.72 -14.78 29.58
CA VAL A 137 15.79 -15.08 31.02
C VAL A 137 16.61 -16.35 31.15
N ASP A 138 17.92 -16.17 31.26
CA ASP A 138 18.83 -17.24 31.68
C ASP A 138 18.44 -17.67 33.10
N LEU A 139 17.88 -18.88 33.23
CA LEU A 139 17.62 -19.57 34.50
C LEU A 139 18.86 -20.36 34.93
#